data_AF-A0A5A8CRX4-F1
#
_entry.id   AF-A0A5A8CRX4-F1
#
_cell.length_a   1.000
_cell.length_b   1.000
_cell.length_c   1.000
_cell.angle_alpha   90.00
_cell.angle_beta   90.00
_cell.angle_gamma   90.00
#
_symmetry.space_group_name_H-M   'P 1'
#
loop_
_entity.id
_entity.type
_entity.pdbx_description
1 polymer ?
#
loop_
_entity_poly.entity_id
_entity_poly.type
_entity_poly.pdbx_seq_one_letter_code
_entity_poly.pdbx_strand_id
1 'polypeptide(L)'
;MFGHNLTLSVALARMDAHGGQEETVLVSLPRAVSFDLAFDPLRIDPVSALGVGGLGPQVRSLFRRLFASRVVPEHVLRATGTSHARGALLHGPPGTGKTTLARAIARFVGAHVQAVSGPEVMSKFVGDSEAKVRALFAPAEESYRRLGAAAPLHLLILDEADSLFAKRSGLGASDAPAQRLYDNVVNQFLAKMDGAEEATPNLLVIALTNRMSLLDPAVLRPGRLEVHVEVPYPSAAGRAEILQLHTQPLREAGMLGPDVDIAALSGAPTQGLSGADIAGAVRDAAAHARAGG
;
A
#
# COMPACT_ATOMS: atom_id res chain seq x y z
N MET A 1 9.57 32.27 -14.92
CA MET A 1 8.10 32.32 -15.00
C MET A 1 7.69 31.49 -16.21
N PHE A 2 7.63 30.16 -16.07
CA PHE A 2 7.15 29.25 -17.10
C PHE A 2 6.01 28.44 -16.47
N GLY A 3 4.78 28.75 -16.87
CA GLY A 3 3.59 28.04 -16.42
C GLY A 3 3.41 26.78 -17.27
N HIS A 4 3.63 25.61 -16.68
CA HIS A 4 3.22 24.36 -17.29
C HIS A 4 1.75 24.10 -16.98
N ASN A 5 0.97 23.69 -17.99
CA ASN A 5 -0.43 23.29 -17.82
C ASN A 5 -0.52 22.07 -16.90
N LEU A 6 -1.23 22.18 -15.78
CA LEU A 6 -1.53 21.04 -14.91
C LEU A 6 -2.91 20.48 -15.30
N THR A 7 -2.91 19.55 -16.24
CA THR A 7 -4.12 18.82 -16.64
C THR A 7 -4.29 17.63 -15.71
N LEU A 8 -5.29 17.66 -14.82
CA LEU A 8 -5.61 16.54 -13.95
C LEU A 8 -6.54 15.58 -14.72
N SER A 9 -6.00 14.46 -15.22
CA SER A 9 -6.82 13.40 -15.82
C SER A 9 -7.49 12.58 -14.73
N VAL A 10 -8.80 12.76 -14.56
CA VAL A 10 -9.60 11.91 -13.67
C VAL A 10 -10.18 10.78 -14.52
N ALA A 11 -9.61 9.58 -14.38
CA ALA A 11 -10.17 8.38 -15.01
C ALA A 11 -11.39 7.94 -14.20
N LEU A 12 -12.59 8.06 -14.78
CA LEU A 12 -13.82 7.50 -14.23
C LEU A 12 -13.98 6.09 -14.79
N ALA A 13 -13.61 5.07 -14.02
CA ALA A 13 -13.87 3.69 -14.40
C ALA A 13 -15.35 3.36 -14.13
N ARG A 14 -16.19 3.37 -15.17
CA ARG A 14 -17.50 2.70 -15.15
C ARG A 14 -17.29 1.22 -15.45
N MET A 15 -17.56 0.34 -14.47
CA MET A 15 -17.65 -1.10 -14.71
C MET A 15 -19.07 -1.45 -15.14
N ASP A 16 -19.29 -1.51 -16.45
CA ASP A 16 -20.49 -2.12 -17.02
C ASP A 16 -20.22 -3.61 -17.29
N ALA A 17 -21.24 -4.44 -17.13
CA ALA A 17 -21.16 -5.91 -17.09
C ALA A 17 -20.63 -6.60 -18.38
N HIS A 18 -20.15 -5.85 -19.37
CA HIS A 18 -19.63 -6.35 -20.66
C HIS A 18 -18.19 -5.85 -20.98
N GLY A 19 -17.49 -5.24 -20.00
CA GLY A 19 -16.04 -4.96 -19.89
C GLY A 19 -15.25 -4.59 -21.16
N GLY A 20 -14.87 -3.35 -21.45
CA GLY A 20 -15.04 -2.05 -20.78
C GLY A 20 -13.99 -1.08 -21.34
N GLN A 21 -14.41 0.03 -21.96
CA GLN A 21 -13.51 1.10 -22.39
C GLN A 21 -13.28 2.09 -21.23
N GLU A 22 -12.02 2.37 -20.87
CA GLU A 22 -11.67 3.43 -19.92
C GLU A 22 -11.98 4.80 -20.55
N GLU A 23 -13.08 5.43 -20.15
CA GLU A 23 -13.38 6.80 -20.56
C GLU A 23 -12.64 7.79 -19.64
N THR A 24 -11.61 8.44 -20.17
CA THR A 24 -10.85 9.47 -19.43
C THR A 24 -11.57 10.81 -19.56
N VAL A 25 -12.15 11.30 -18.46
CA VAL A 25 -12.76 12.64 -18.44
C VAL A 25 -11.70 13.66 -17.99
N LEU A 26 -11.37 14.59 -18.88
CA LEU A 26 -10.45 15.68 -18.60
C LEU A 26 -11.20 16.80 -17.87
N VAL A 27 -10.90 16.99 -16.59
CA VAL A 27 -11.43 18.12 -15.80
C VAL A 27 -10.36 19.20 -15.72
N SER A 28 -10.60 20.35 -16.36
CA SER A 28 -9.70 21.50 -16.30
C SER A 28 -9.97 22.31 -15.04
N LEU A 29 -9.00 22.40 -14.12
CA LEU A 29 -9.09 23.31 -12.96
C LEU A 29 -8.64 24.73 -13.34
N PRO A 30 -9.28 25.79 -12.82
CA PRO A 30 -8.94 27.18 -13.16
C PRO A 30 -7.56 27.62 -12.62
N ARG A 31 -6.95 28.56 -13.34
CA ARG A 31 -5.55 29.05 -13.35
C ARG A 31 -4.89 29.50 -12.03
N ALA A 32 -5.51 29.38 -10.88
CA ALA A 32 -5.07 30.06 -9.65
C ALA A 32 -4.85 29.09 -8.48
N VAL A 33 -3.95 28.13 -8.63
CA VAL A 33 -3.42 27.40 -7.47
C VAL A 33 -1.91 27.22 -7.66
N SER A 34 -1.13 28.10 -7.04
CA SER A 34 0.29 27.85 -6.80
C SER A 34 0.39 26.79 -5.69
N PHE A 35 0.91 25.62 -6.02
CA PHE A 35 1.11 24.53 -5.07
C PHE A 35 2.43 24.75 -4.33
N ASP A 36 2.35 25.20 -3.08
CA ASP A 36 3.51 25.22 -2.19
C ASP A 36 3.52 23.88 -1.44
N LEU A 37 4.03 22.86 -2.12
CA LEU A 37 4.13 21.50 -1.58
C LEU A 37 5.57 21.20 -1.20
N ALA A 38 5.79 20.78 0.04
CA ALA A 38 7.00 20.03 0.41
C ALA A 38 7.12 18.69 -0.33
N PHE A 39 6.05 18.26 -1.03
CA PHE A 39 5.94 17.02 -1.80
C PHE A 39 5.39 17.31 -3.20
N ASP A 40 6.27 17.50 -4.19
CA ASP A 40 5.89 17.62 -5.59
C ASP A 40 6.15 16.27 -6.31
N PRO A 41 5.10 15.45 -6.53
CA PRO A 41 5.23 14.18 -7.26
C PRO A 41 5.64 14.38 -8.74
N LEU A 42 5.70 15.62 -9.25
CA LEU A 42 6.26 15.96 -10.56
C LEU A 42 7.79 16.20 -10.52
N ARG A 43 8.39 16.33 -9.33
CA ARG A 43 9.84 16.56 -9.16
C ARG A 43 10.63 15.31 -8.77
N ILE A 44 10.00 14.34 -8.13
CA ILE A 44 10.64 13.09 -7.71
C ILE A 44 9.82 11.92 -8.24
N ASP A 45 10.39 11.13 -9.15
CA ASP A 45 9.76 9.88 -9.60
C ASP A 45 9.72 8.89 -8.41
N PRO A 46 8.54 8.59 -7.84
CA PRO A 46 8.43 7.72 -6.67
C PRO A 46 9.02 6.34 -6.94
N VAL A 47 9.05 5.88 -8.20
CA VAL A 47 9.60 4.56 -8.53
C VAL A 47 11.09 4.50 -8.21
N SER A 48 11.86 5.51 -8.63
CA SER A 48 13.29 5.58 -8.38
C SER A 48 13.65 5.75 -6.90
N ALA A 49 12.82 6.49 -6.15
CA ALA A 49 13.09 6.83 -4.76
C ALA A 49 12.71 5.74 -3.75
N LEU A 50 11.78 4.85 -4.09
CA LEU A 50 11.31 3.82 -3.17
C LEU A 50 12.26 2.63 -3.04
N GLY A 51 13.21 2.45 -3.98
CA GLY A 51 14.13 1.32 -3.98
C GLY A 51 13.39 -0.03 -4.04
N VAL A 52 12.38 -0.14 -4.92
CA VAL A 52 11.63 -1.39 -5.13
C VAL A 52 11.69 -1.76 -6.60
N GLY A 53 12.33 -2.89 -6.92
CA GLY A 53 12.50 -3.35 -8.30
C GLY A 53 11.22 -3.94 -8.88
N GLY A 54 10.92 -3.62 -10.14
CA GLY A 54 9.87 -4.23 -10.95
C GLY A 54 8.45 -3.81 -10.62
N LEU A 55 8.23 -2.85 -9.71
CA LEU A 55 6.91 -2.41 -9.25
C LEU A 55 6.52 -0.99 -9.70
N GLY A 56 7.19 -0.45 -10.72
CA GLY A 56 6.96 0.93 -11.20
C GLY A 56 5.50 1.27 -11.53
N PRO A 57 4.76 0.44 -12.30
CA PRO A 57 3.34 0.67 -12.57
C PRO A 57 2.46 0.69 -11.31
N GLN A 58 2.71 -0.24 -10.38
CA GLN A 58 1.98 -0.37 -9.12
C GLN A 58 2.20 0.85 -8.24
N VAL A 59 3.45 1.28 -8.10
CA VAL A 59 3.84 2.50 -7.39
C VAL A 59 3.10 3.70 -7.98
N ARG A 60 3.20 3.95 -9.29
CA ARG A 60 2.55 5.11 -9.92
C ARG A 60 1.04 5.10 -9.73
N SER A 61 0.40 3.95 -9.90
CA SER A 61 -1.05 3.79 -9.69
C SER A 61 -1.45 4.12 -8.26
N LEU A 62 -0.71 3.58 -7.28
CA LEU A 62 -0.95 3.81 -5.87
C LEU A 62 -0.75 5.28 -5.50
N PHE A 63 0.35 5.90 -5.95
CA PHE A 63 0.64 7.30 -5.63
C PHE A 63 -0.43 8.24 -6.17
N ARG A 64 -0.81 8.04 -7.44
CA ARG A 64 -1.88 8.82 -8.08
C ARG A 64 -3.20 8.69 -7.32
N ARG A 65 -3.59 7.48 -6.92
CA ARG A 65 -4.91 7.24 -6.30
C ARG A 65 -4.97 7.66 -4.82
N LEU A 66 -3.86 7.55 -4.10
CA LEU A 66 -3.84 7.85 -2.66
C LEU A 66 -3.41 9.28 -2.34
N PHE A 67 -2.47 9.86 -3.10
CA PHE A 67 -1.85 11.13 -2.73
C PHE A 67 -2.28 12.31 -3.61
N ALA A 68 -2.93 12.08 -4.76
CA ALA A 68 -3.38 13.19 -5.61
C ALA A 68 -4.36 14.12 -4.91
N SER A 69 -5.29 13.60 -4.10
CA SER A 69 -6.19 14.48 -3.33
C SER A 69 -5.46 15.18 -2.18
N ARG A 70 -4.39 14.60 -1.65
CA ARG A 70 -3.63 15.15 -0.50
C ARG A 70 -2.70 16.30 -0.89
N VAL A 71 -2.42 16.46 -2.18
CA VAL A 71 -1.67 17.61 -2.73
C VAL A 71 -2.57 18.76 -3.17
N VAL A 72 -3.88 18.52 -3.24
CA VAL A 72 -4.87 19.54 -3.61
C VAL A 72 -5.29 20.32 -2.37
N PRO A 73 -5.36 21.67 -2.41
CA PRO A 73 -5.81 22.45 -1.27
C PRO A 73 -7.20 22.07 -0.77
N GLU A 74 -7.38 22.08 0.54
CA GLU A 74 -8.62 21.64 1.19
C GLU A 74 -9.87 22.38 0.69
N HIS A 75 -9.77 23.69 0.42
CA HIS A 75 -10.90 24.48 -0.08
C HIS A 75 -11.40 23.99 -1.45
N VAL A 76 -10.51 23.48 -2.31
CA VAL A 76 -10.87 22.88 -3.60
C VAL A 76 -11.59 21.56 -3.39
N LEU A 77 -11.05 20.70 -2.52
CA LEU A 77 -11.67 19.41 -2.19
C LEU A 77 -13.08 19.57 -1.62
N ARG A 78 -13.27 20.55 -0.73
CA ARG A 78 -14.59 20.88 -0.16
C ARG A 78 -15.56 21.36 -1.24
N ALA A 79 -15.11 22.22 -2.15
CA ALA A 79 -15.94 22.71 -3.25
C ALA A 79 -16.33 21.61 -4.25
N THR A 80 -15.47 20.61 -4.46
CA THR A 80 -15.73 19.48 -5.36
C THR A 80 -16.36 18.27 -4.66
N GLY A 81 -16.63 18.35 -3.35
CA GLY A 81 -17.15 17.24 -2.55
C GLY A 81 -16.24 16.01 -2.54
N THR A 82 -14.93 16.20 -2.77
CA THR A 82 -13.96 15.11 -2.89
C THR A 82 -13.34 14.80 -1.54
N SER A 83 -13.41 13.53 -1.11
CA SER A 83 -12.73 13.04 0.08
C SER A 83 -11.37 12.40 -0.25
N HIS A 84 -10.48 12.34 0.75
CA HIS A 84 -9.25 11.57 0.61
C HIS A 84 -9.55 10.07 0.66
N ALA A 85 -8.86 9.30 -0.19
CA ALA A 85 -8.87 7.85 -0.08
C ALA A 85 -8.38 7.44 1.31
N ARG A 86 -9.18 6.64 2.01
CA ARG A 86 -8.94 6.20 3.40
C ARG A 86 -8.02 5.00 3.49
N GLY A 87 -8.06 4.13 2.48
CA GLY A 87 -7.26 2.93 2.50
C GLY A 87 -6.96 2.32 1.15
N ALA A 88 -5.89 1.54 1.12
CA ALA A 88 -5.45 0.74 0.01
C ALA A 88 -5.27 -0.72 0.41
N LEU A 89 -5.55 -1.62 -0.53
CA LEU A 89 -5.26 -3.04 -0.44
C LEU A 89 -4.14 -3.38 -1.43
N LEU A 90 -3.01 -3.88 -0.91
CA LEU A 90 -2.00 -4.56 -1.71
C LEU A 90 -2.28 -6.06 -1.66
N HIS A 91 -2.55 -6.67 -2.81
CA HIS A 91 -2.78 -8.11 -2.90
C HIS A 91 -1.88 -8.77 -3.94
N GLY A 92 -1.64 -10.07 -3.81
CA GLY A 92 -0.87 -10.83 -4.77
C GLY A 92 -0.12 -12.00 -4.13
N PRO A 93 0.61 -12.80 -4.92
CA PRO A 93 1.31 -13.99 -4.43
C PRO A 93 2.28 -13.69 -3.27
N PRO A 94 2.59 -14.66 -2.39
CA PRO A 94 3.60 -14.48 -1.35
C PRO A 94 4.97 -14.18 -1.98
N GLY A 95 5.81 -13.43 -1.26
CA GLY A 95 7.18 -13.13 -1.71
C GLY A 95 7.33 -12.05 -2.79
N THR A 96 6.23 -11.45 -3.30
CA THR A 96 6.29 -10.42 -4.36
C THR A 96 6.62 -9.01 -3.89
N GLY A 97 6.80 -8.79 -2.57
CA GLY A 97 7.27 -7.52 -2.03
C GLY A 97 6.18 -6.55 -1.54
N LYS A 98 4.95 -7.01 -1.27
CA LYS A 98 3.86 -6.19 -0.71
C LYS A 98 4.26 -5.42 0.56
N THR A 99 4.82 -6.12 1.55
CA THR A 99 5.26 -5.52 2.82
C THR A 99 6.44 -4.56 2.61
N THR A 100 7.37 -4.90 1.72
CA THR A 100 8.49 -4.02 1.34
C THR A 100 7.98 -2.73 0.70
N LEU A 101 7.05 -2.84 -0.26
CA LEU A 101 6.43 -1.71 -0.93
C LEU A 101 5.69 -0.80 0.06
N ALA A 102 4.87 -1.35 0.94
CA ALA A 102 4.14 -0.57 1.95
C ALA A 102 5.09 0.22 2.88
N ARG A 103 6.17 -0.42 3.34
CA ARG A 103 7.19 0.25 4.18
C ARG A 103 7.99 1.29 3.41
N ALA A 104 8.31 1.02 2.14
CA ALA A 104 8.99 1.99 1.27
C ALA A 104 8.14 3.24 1.07
N ILE A 105 6.84 3.06 0.77
CA ILE A 105 5.88 4.19 0.64
C ILE A 105 5.89 5.02 1.92
N ALA A 106 5.77 4.36 3.08
CA ALA A 106 5.70 5.03 4.36
C ALA A 106 6.95 5.88 4.67
N ARG A 107 8.15 5.36 4.35
CA ARG A 107 9.41 6.10 4.46
C ARG A 107 9.47 7.27 3.49
N PHE A 108 9.09 7.05 2.24
CA PHE A 108 9.16 8.06 1.19
C PHE A 108 8.25 9.28 1.47
N VAL A 109 7.06 9.05 2.02
CA VAL A 109 6.13 10.13 2.36
C VAL A 109 6.37 10.74 3.75
N GLY A 110 7.38 10.26 4.49
CA GLY A 110 7.71 10.75 5.82
C GLY A 110 6.58 10.58 6.85
N ALA A 111 5.72 9.56 6.69
CA ALA A 111 4.59 9.34 7.57
C ALA A 111 5.00 8.73 8.91
N HIS A 112 4.21 8.97 9.95
CA HIS A 112 4.26 8.19 11.18
C HIS A 112 3.69 6.80 10.90
N VAL A 113 4.51 5.77 11.05
CA VAL A 113 4.17 4.40 10.66
C VAL A 113 3.81 3.56 11.88
N GLN A 114 2.65 2.91 11.82
CA GLN A 114 2.28 1.84 12.73
C GLN A 114 2.01 0.59 11.88
N ALA A 115 2.65 -0.53 12.20
CA ALA A 115 2.47 -1.79 11.50
C ALA A 115 1.98 -2.85 12.47
N VAL A 116 0.98 -3.62 12.07
CA VAL A 116 0.38 -4.69 12.87
C VAL A 116 -0.01 -5.84 11.94
N SER A 117 0.16 -7.09 12.37
CA SER A 117 -0.40 -8.23 11.65
C SER A 117 -1.85 -8.48 12.08
N GLY A 118 -2.70 -8.91 11.15
CA GLY A 118 -4.11 -9.22 11.40
C GLY A 118 -4.34 -10.17 12.60
N PRO A 119 -3.55 -11.25 12.80
CA PRO A 119 -3.67 -12.12 13.97
C PRO A 119 -3.35 -11.42 15.29
N GLU A 120 -2.48 -10.40 15.30
CA GLU A 120 -2.10 -9.67 16.53
C GLU A 120 -3.25 -8.80 17.04
N VAL A 121 -4.13 -8.35 16.14
CA VAL A 121 -5.34 -7.59 16.49
C VAL A 121 -6.33 -8.46 17.26
N MET A 122 -6.35 -9.76 16.96
CA MET A 122 -7.28 -10.71 17.58
C MET A 122 -6.79 -11.17 18.96
N SER A 123 -7.67 -11.19 19.95
CA SER A 123 -7.47 -11.74 21.29
C SER A 123 -8.57 -12.75 21.63
N LYS A 124 -8.26 -13.70 22.51
CA LYS A 124 -9.25 -14.64 23.09
C LYS A 124 -10.09 -14.00 24.19
N PHE A 125 -9.67 -12.86 24.73
CA PHE A 125 -10.38 -12.14 25.77
C PHE A 125 -11.36 -11.14 25.17
N VAL A 126 -12.58 -11.12 25.71
CA VAL A 126 -13.66 -10.22 25.28
C VAL A 126 -13.24 -8.77 25.53
N GLY A 127 -13.41 -7.89 24.53
CA GLY A 127 -13.10 -6.46 24.64
C GLY A 127 -11.64 -6.08 24.37
N ASP A 128 -10.69 -6.99 24.55
CA ASP A 128 -9.26 -6.73 24.29
C ASP A 128 -9.00 -6.40 22.81
N SER A 129 -9.59 -7.16 21.90
CA SER A 129 -9.45 -6.95 20.46
C SER A 129 -10.02 -5.58 20.04
N GLU A 130 -11.14 -5.16 20.61
CA GLU A 130 -11.74 -3.85 20.34
C GLU A 130 -10.88 -2.71 20.91
N ALA A 131 -10.31 -2.90 22.11
CA ALA A 131 -9.36 -1.95 22.69
C ALA A 131 -8.09 -1.82 21.85
N LYS A 132 -7.55 -2.94 21.33
CA LYS A 132 -6.43 -2.94 20.38
C LYS A 132 -6.78 -2.16 19.13
N VAL A 133 -7.94 -2.39 18.52
CA VAL A 133 -8.39 -1.63 17.35
C VAL A 133 -8.44 -0.14 17.67
N ARG A 134 -9.02 0.29 18.80
CA ARG A 134 -9.00 1.71 19.20
C ARG A 134 -7.57 2.25 19.34
N ALA A 135 -6.65 1.47 19.91
CA ALA A 135 -5.26 1.87 20.08
C ALA A 135 -4.50 2.02 18.75
N LEU A 136 -4.90 1.33 17.68
CA LEU A 136 -4.31 1.49 16.34
C LEU A 136 -4.63 2.86 15.71
N PHE A 137 -5.80 3.42 16.00
CA PHE A 137 -6.27 4.69 15.42
C PHE A 137 -5.97 5.90 16.31
N ALA A 138 -5.88 5.69 17.63
CA ALA A 138 -5.69 6.76 18.62
C ALA A 138 -4.54 7.73 18.32
N PRO A 139 -3.33 7.30 17.88
CA PRO A 139 -2.25 8.25 17.59
C PRO A 139 -2.59 9.25 16.48
N ALA A 140 -3.29 8.80 15.43
CA ALA A 140 -3.69 9.65 14.32
C ALA A 140 -4.82 10.60 14.72
N GLU A 141 -5.80 10.09 15.48
CA GLU A 141 -6.91 10.85 16.07
C GLU A 141 -6.41 11.96 17.00
N GLU A 142 -5.50 11.64 17.93
CA GLU A 142 -4.92 12.59 18.86
C GLU A 142 -4.10 13.67 18.13
N SER A 143 -3.27 13.25 17.18
CA SER A 143 -2.48 14.15 16.33
C SER A 143 -3.38 15.14 15.58
N TYR A 144 -4.48 14.65 15.00
CA TYR A 144 -5.45 15.48 14.31
C TYR A 144 -6.23 16.41 15.24
N ARG A 145 -6.67 15.91 16.41
CA ARG A 145 -7.36 16.73 17.42
C ARG A 145 -6.51 17.91 17.89
N ARG A 146 -5.19 17.71 17.99
CA ARG A 146 -4.24 18.73 18.45
C ARG A 146 -3.83 19.72 17.35
N LEU A 147 -3.64 19.27 16.12
CA LEU A 147 -3.00 20.05 15.06
C LEU A 147 -3.94 20.38 13.88
N GLY A 148 -5.13 19.79 13.82
CA GLY A 148 -6.07 19.94 12.72
C GLY A 148 -5.44 19.61 11.37
N ALA A 149 -5.64 20.49 10.39
CA ALA A 149 -5.07 20.34 9.05
C ALA A 149 -3.53 20.32 9.00
N ALA A 150 -2.84 20.76 10.06
CA ALA A 150 -1.38 20.69 10.16
C ALA A 150 -0.86 19.35 10.72
N ALA A 151 -1.76 18.41 11.05
CA ALA A 151 -1.35 17.10 11.55
C ALA A 151 -0.56 16.32 10.48
N PRO A 152 0.57 15.69 10.85
CA PRO A 152 1.33 14.86 9.93
C PRO A 152 0.52 13.65 9.47
N LEU A 153 0.89 13.08 8.33
CA LEU A 153 0.30 11.85 7.83
C LEU A 153 0.69 10.66 8.72
N HIS A 154 -0.31 9.89 9.14
CA HIS A 154 -0.16 8.60 9.79
C HIS A 154 -0.50 7.50 8.80
N LEU A 155 0.32 6.45 8.77
CA LEU A 155 0.15 5.30 7.92
C LEU A 155 0.06 4.04 8.78
N LEU A 156 -1.12 3.40 8.74
CA LEU A 156 -1.38 2.12 9.41
C LEU A 156 -1.20 0.98 8.39
N ILE A 157 -0.16 0.17 8.56
CA ILE A 157 0.07 -1.04 7.77
C ILE A 157 -0.57 -2.21 8.49
N LEU A 158 -1.54 -2.86 7.84
CA LEU A 158 -2.16 -4.08 8.32
C LEU A 158 -1.69 -5.25 7.45
N ASP A 159 -0.78 -6.08 7.95
CA ASP A 159 -0.35 -7.30 7.25
C ASP A 159 -1.34 -8.44 7.52
N GLU A 160 -1.39 -9.45 6.64
CA GLU A 160 -2.31 -10.58 6.75
C GLU A 160 -3.77 -10.17 6.96
N ALA A 161 -4.23 -9.16 6.21
CA ALA A 161 -5.55 -8.57 6.38
C ALA A 161 -6.69 -9.59 6.18
N ASP A 162 -6.47 -10.69 5.46
CA ASP A 162 -7.42 -11.79 5.33
C ASP A 162 -7.68 -12.52 6.65
N SER A 163 -6.78 -12.49 7.64
CA SER A 163 -7.06 -13.07 8.95
C SER A 163 -8.11 -12.29 9.74
N LEU A 164 -8.24 -10.98 9.45
CA LEU A 164 -9.17 -10.04 10.11
C LEU A 164 -10.44 -9.81 9.28
N PHE A 165 -10.33 -9.84 7.95
CA PHE A 165 -11.43 -9.44 7.06
C PHE A 165 -11.99 -10.58 6.22
N ALA A 166 -11.58 -11.82 6.43
CA ALA A 166 -12.14 -12.96 5.72
C ALA A 166 -13.64 -13.12 6.01
N LYS A 167 -14.41 -13.48 4.97
CA LYS A 167 -15.78 -13.94 5.11
C LYS A 167 -15.81 -15.20 5.97
N ARG A 168 -16.56 -15.17 7.05
CA ARG A 168 -16.83 -16.33 7.89
C ARG A 168 -18.29 -16.73 7.77
N SER A 169 -18.68 -17.21 6.58
CA SER A 169 -20.00 -17.80 6.36
C SER A 169 -19.95 -19.30 6.68
N GLY A 170 -20.76 -19.77 7.63
CA GLY A 170 -21.06 -21.21 7.79
C GLY A 170 -20.46 -21.95 8.98
N LEU A 171 -19.96 -21.25 10.01
CA LEU A 171 -19.63 -21.91 11.29
C LEU A 171 -20.93 -22.37 11.98
N GLY A 172 -20.96 -23.62 12.46
CA GLY A 172 -22.13 -24.23 13.08
C GLY A 172 -22.59 -23.52 14.35
N ALA A 173 -23.79 -23.87 14.86
CA ALA A 173 -24.42 -23.21 16.01
C ALA A 173 -23.55 -23.17 17.29
N SER A 174 -22.53 -24.02 17.41
CA SER A 174 -21.58 -24.07 18.52
C SER A 174 -20.56 -22.92 18.56
N ASP A 175 -20.28 -22.25 17.43
CA ASP A 175 -19.26 -21.20 17.33
C ASP A 175 -19.84 -19.78 17.26
N ALA A 176 -21.17 -19.65 17.41
CA ALA A 176 -21.88 -18.37 17.33
C ALA A 176 -21.33 -17.27 18.27
N PRO A 177 -20.90 -17.54 19.53
CA PRO A 177 -20.34 -16.52 20.40
C PRO A 177 -18.99 -15.98 19.91
N ALA A 178 -18.09 -16.87 19.46
CA ALA A 178 -16.78 -16.50 18.96
C ALA A 178 -16.89 -15.71 17.64
N GLN A 179 -17.84 -16.10 16.79
CA GLN A 179 -18.14 -15.38 15.55
C GLN A 179 -18.64 -13.95 15.82
N ARG A 180 -19.55 -13.76 16.79
CA ARG A 180 -20.02 -12.42 17.17
C ARG A 180 -18.89 -11.53 17.68
N LEU A 181 -17.98 -12.07 18.48
CA LEU A 181 -16.80 -11.32 18.96
C LEU A 181 -15.93 -10.88 17.78
N TYR A 182 -15.69 -11.77 16.82
CA TYR A 182 -14.95 -11.43 15.60
C TYR A 182 -15.65 -10.33 14.80
N ASP A 183 -16.96 -10.49 14.55
CA ASP A 183 -17.75 -9.52 13.79
C ASP A 183 -17.74 -8.13 14.46
N ASN A 184 -17.81 -8.07 15.79
CA ASN A 184 -17.69 -6.82 16.54
C ASN A 184 -16.34 -6.12 16.30
N VAL A 185 -15.24 -6.87 16.29
CA VAL A 185 -13.90 -6.31 16.05
C VAL A 185 -13.76 -5.78 14.63
N VAL A 186 -14.26 -6.52 13.64
CA VAL A 186 -14.27 -6.09 12.24
C VAL A 186 -15.13 -4.84 12.07
N ASN A 187 -16.34 -4.83 12.64
CA ASN A 187 -17.23 -3.67 12.59
C ASN A 187 -16.61 -2.45 13.28
N GLN A 188 -15.93 -2.63 14.41
CA GLN A 188 -15.20 -1.55 15.08
C GLN A 188 -14.09 -0.99 14.19
N PHE A 189 -13.31 -1.84 13.52
CA PHE A 189 -12.26 -1.40 12.60
C PHE A 189 -12.86 -0.61 11.42
N LEU A 190 -13.93 -1.12 10.83
CA LEU A 190 -14.62 -0.45 9.72
C LEU A 190 -15.26 0.87 10.13
N ALA A 191 -15.89 0.94 11.31
CA ALA A 191 -16.44 2.18 11.85
C ALA A 191 -15.36 3.25 12.05
N LYS A 192 -14.17 2.86 12.52
CA LYS A 192 -13.00 3.74 12.63
C LYS A 192 -12.48 4.20 11.25
N MET A 193 -12.45 3.33 10.25
CA MET A 193 -12.08 3.71 8.87
C MET A 193 -13.06 4.68 8.23
N ASP A 194 -14.37 4.43 8.39
CA ASP A 194 -15.45 5.28 7.87
C ASP A 194 -15.44 6.66 8.54
N GLY A 195 -14.76 6.81 9.69
CA GLY A 195 -14.69 8.06 10.45
C GLY A 195 -15.99 8.37 11.17
N ALA A 196 -16.75 7.34 11.55
CA ALA A 196 -18.05 7.47 12.21
C ALA A 196 -17.95 8.13 13.60
N GLU A 197 -16.80 8.00 14.27
CA GLU A 197 -16.53 8.62 15.57
C GLU A 197 -15.80 9.95 15.42
N GLU A 198 -14.69 9.99 14.66
CA GLU A 198 -13.89 11.19 14.41
C GLU A 198 -13.34 11.20 12.98
N ALA A 199 -13.38 12.36 12.32
CA ALA A 199 -12.80 12.51 11.00
C ALA A 199 -11.26 12.60 11.09
N THR A 200 -10.55 11.60 10.55
CA THR A 200 -9.07 11.51 10.56
C THR A 200 -8.47 11.60 9.16
N PRO A 201 -8.57 12.75 8.46
CA PRO A 201 -8.06 12.88 7.09
C PRO A 201 -6.54 12.65 6.98
N ASN A 202 -5.82 12.81 8.09
CA ASN A 202 -4.40 12.53 8.25
C ASN A 202 -4.07 11.03 8.43
N LEU A 203 -5.04 10.11 8.35
CA LEU A 203 -4.80 8.67 8.42
C LEU A 203 -4.95 8.02 7.04
N LEU A 204 -4.04 7.11 6.71
CA LEU A 204 -4.11 6.22 5.57
C LEU A 204 -3.85 4.78 6.02
N VAL A 205 -4.75 3.86 5.68
CA VAL A 205 -4.59 2.43 5.98
C VAL A 205 -4.08 1.70 4.74
N ILE A 206 -2.97 0.96 4.84
CA ILE A 206 -2.49 0.05 3.78
C ILE A 206 -2.61 -1.38 4.30
N ALA A 207 -3.60 -2.11 3.80
CA ALA A 207 -3.82 -3.51 4.10
C ALA A 207 -3.09 -4.40 3.09
N LEU A 208 -2.50 -5.50 3.55
CA LEU A 208 -1.75 -6.45 2.74
C LEU A 208 -2.42 -7.83 2.84
N THR A 209 -2.55 -8.53 1.71
CA THR A 209 -3.05 -9.91 1.73
C THR A 209 -2.45 -10.74 0.59
N ASN A 210 -2.36 -12.06 0.81
CA ASN A 210 -2.07 -13.01 -0.27
C ASN A 210 -3.35 -13.51 -0.96
N ARG A 211 -4.53 -13.29 -0.36
CA ARG A 211 -5.79 -13.94 -0.74
C ARG A 211 -6.95 -12.96 -0.73
N MET A 212 -6.99 -12.07 -1.73
CA MET A 212 -8.08 -11.08 -1.87
C MET A 212 -9.47 -11.73 -1.94
N SER A 213 -9.58 -12.94 -2.53
CA SER A 213 -10.85 -13.65 -2.67
C SER A 213 -11.51 -14.05 -1.35
N LEU A 214 -10.74 -14.10 -0.25
CA LEU A 214 -11.28 -14.42 1.08
C LEU A 214 -11.94 -13.20 1.74
N LEU A 215 -11.57 -11.98 1.34
CA LEU A 215 -12.02 -10.75 1.99
C LEU A 215 -13.53 -10.54 1.80
N ASP A 216 -14.17 -9.97 2.82
CA ASP A 216 -15.53 -9.47 2.71
C ASP A 216 -15.58 -8.24 1.77
N PRO A 217 -16.40 -8.24 0.70
CA PRO A 217 -16.63 -7.11 -0.17
C PRO A 217 -17.04 -5.82 0.55
N ALA A 218 -17.63 -5.92 1.74
CA ALA A 218 -17.96 -4.76 2.56
C ALA A 218 -16.70 -3.94 2.92
N VAL A 219 -15.54 -4.59 3.09
CA VAL A 219 -14.26 -3.94 3.42
C VAL A 219 -13.69 -3.21 2.21
N LEU A 220 -14.03 -3.64 0.99
CA LEU A 220 -13.51 -3.11 -0.27
C LEU A 220 -14.29 -1.91 -0.82
N ARG A 221 -15.32 -1.45 -0.10
CA ARG A 221 -16.19 -0.34 -0.54
C ARG A 221 -15.47 1.01 -0.48
N PRO A 222 -15.90 2.01 -1.28
CA PRO A 222 -15.43 3.38 -1.17
C PRO A 222 -15.49 3.91 0.27
N GLY A 223 -14.47 4.66 0.69
CA GLY A 223 -14.33 5.11 2.08
C GLY A 223 -13.62 4.12 3.02
N ARG A 224 -13.36 2.89 2.56
CA ARG A 224 -12.61 1.85 3.31
C ARG A 224 -11.31 1.50 2.58
N LEU A 225 -11.12 0.23 2.20
CA LEU A 225 -10.02 -0.19 1.34
C LEU A 225 -10.45 -0.03 -0.11
N GLU A 226 -10.55 1.20 -0.61
CA GLU A 226 -11.09 1.48 -1.94
C GLU A 226 -10.05 1.36 -3.06
N VAL A 227 -8.76 1.53 -2.74
CA VAL A 227 -7.67 1.45 -3.72
C VAL A 227 -7.06 0.06 -3.71
N HIS A 228 -7.33 -0.76 -4.72
CA HIS A 228 -6.70 -2.08 -4.85
C HIS A 228 -5.56 -2.04 -5.85
N VAL A 229 -4.43 -2.64 -5.49
CA VAL A 229 -3.25 -2.80 -6.33
C VAL A 229 -2.74 -4.23 -6.23
N GLU A 230 -2.69 -4.90 -7.37
CA GLU A 230 -2.06 -6.21 -7.47
C GLU A 230 -0.53 -6.08 -7.55
N VAL A 231 0.17 -6.88 -6.75
CA VAL A 231 1.63 -7.05 -6.74
C VAL A 231 1.95 -8.45 -7.29
N PRO A 232 2.08 -8.60 -8.62
CA PRO A 232 2.25 -9.88 -9.28
C PRO A 232 3.70 -10.40 -9.15
N TYR A 233 3.95 -11.59 -9.70
CA TYR A 233 5.33 -12.02 -9.95
C TYR A 233 6.06 -11.05 -10.88
N PRO A 234 7.37 -10.83 -10.69
CA PRO A 234 8.14 -9.90 -11.50
C PRO A 234 8.31 -10.40 -12.94
N SER A 235 8.20 -9.46 -13.89
CA SER A 235 8.59 -9.67 -15.29
C SER A 235 10.11 -9.87 -15.41
N ALA A 236 10.62 -10.25 -16.58
CA ALA A 236 12.08 -10.35 -16.79
C ALA A 236 12.81 -9.03 -16.47
N ALA A 237 12.26 -7.89 -16.91
CA ALA A 237 12.79 -6.58 -16.55
C ALA A 237 12.73 -6.32 -15.04
N GLY A 238 11.60 -6.65 -14.40
CA GLY A 238 11.47 -6.52 -12.94
C GLY A 238 12.46 -7.39 -12.16
N ARG A 239 12.74 -8.61 -12.65
CA ARG A 239 13.75 -9.50 -12.05
C ARG A 239 15.16 -8.92 -12.20
N ALA A 240 15.47 -8.31 -13.35
CA ALA A 240 16.74 -7.61 -13.53
C ALA A 240 16.91 -6.48 -12.52
N GLU A 241 15.88 -5.65 -12.32
CA GLU A 241 15.89 -4.57 -11.32
C GLU A 241 16.06 -5.11 -9.88
N ILE A 242 15.36 -6.20 -9.53
CA ILE A 242 15.48 -6.84 -8.20
C ILE A 242 16.89 -7.43 -8.00
N LEU A 243 17.44 -8.10 -9.01
CA LEU A 243 18.81 -8.62 -8.99
C LEU A 243 19.83 -7.48 -8.84
N GLN A 244 19.68 -6.39 -9.60
CA GLN A 244 20.55 -5.22 -9.49
C GLN A 244 20.51 -4.65 -8.07
N LEU A 245 19.31 -4.49 -7.49
CA LEU A 245 19.14 -3.98 -6.14
C LEU A 245 19.82 -4.85 -5.08
N HIS A 246 19.69 -6.17 -5.16
CA HIS A 246 20.28 -7.08 -4.18
C HIS A 246 21.78 -7.34 -4.40
N THR A 247 22.29 -7.17 -5.62
CA THR A 247 23.72 -7.32 -5.94
C THR A 247 24.51 -6.02 -5.83
N GLN A 248 23.85 -4.86 -5.77
CA GLN A 248 24.51 -3.55 -5.68
C GLN A 248 25.48 -3.45 -4.48
N PRO A 249 25.10 -3.84 -3.24
CA PRO A 249 26.05 -3.80 -2.12
C PRO A 249 27.28 -4.69 -2.31
N LEU A 250 27.12 -5.84 -2.98
CA LEU A 250 28.23 -6.74 -3.29
C LEU A 250 29.15 -6.13 -4.35
N ARG A 251 28.58 -5.47 -5.35
CA ARG A 251 29.33 -4.74 -6.38
C ARG A 251 30.13 -3.59 -5.79
N GLU A 252 29.50 -2.79 -4.93
CA GLU A 252 30.15 -1.66 -4.25
C GLU A 252 31.29 -2.11 -3.32
N ALA A 253 31.15 -3.29 -2.70
CA ALA A 253 32.20 -3.90 -1.89
C ALA A 253 33.30 -4.61 -2.70
N GLY A 254 33.23 -4.61 -4.04
CA GLY A 254 34.18 -5.34 -4.89
C GLY A 254 34.09 -6.87 -4.75
N MET A 255 32.97 -7.39 -4.23
CA MET A 255 32.74 -8.81 -3.96
C MET A 255 31.90 -9.51 -5.04
N LEU A 256 31.45 -8.76 -6.05
CA LEU A 256 30.74 -9.33 -7.19
C LEU A 256 31.73 -9.68 -8.29
N GLY A 257 31.75 -10.96 -8.70
CA GLY A 257 32.62 -11.43 -9.78
C GLY A 257 32.36 -10.70 -11.11
N PRO A 258 33.41 -10.44 -11.92
CA PRO A 258 33.27 -9.74 -13.20
C PRO A 258 32.50 -10.55 -14.26
N ASP A 259 32.35 -11.85 -14.03
CA ASP A 259 31.61 -12.82 -14.84
C ASP A 259 30.10 -12.84 -14.55
N VAL A 260 29.63 -12.14 -13.52
CA VAL A 260 28.21 -12.11 -13.14
C VAL A 260 27.40 -11.20 -14.07
N ASP A 261 26.68 -11.81 -15.01
CA ASP A 261 25.75 -11.11 -15.90
C ASP A 261 24.31 -11.10 -15.34
N ILE A 262 23.91 -9.94 -14.83
CA ILE A 262 22.55 -9.72 -14.29
C ILE A 262 21.46 -9.86 -15.36
N ALA A 263 21.74 -9.47 -16.61
CA ALA A 263 20.76 -9.57 -17.69
C ALA A 263 20.50 -11.04 -18.03
N ALA A 264 21.55 -11.85 -18.12
CA ALA A 264 21.42 -13.30 -18.31
C ALA A 264 20.67 -13.98 -17.15
N LEU A 265 20.99 -13.62 -15.90
CA LEU A 265 20.33 -14.16 -14.71
C LEU A 265 18.83 -13.81 -14.66
N SER A 266 18.45 -12.63 -15.13
CA SER A 266 17.04 -12.19 -15.15
C SER A 266 16.14 -12.98 -16.12
N GLY A 267 16.75 -13.73 -17.05
CA GLY A 267 16.06 -14.54 -18.06
C GLY A 267 15.54 -15.87 -17.52
N ALA A 268 15.96 -16.97 -18.16
CA ALA A 268 15.57 -18.33 -17.80
C ALA A 268 15.92 -18.75 -16.35
N PRO A 269 17.11 -18.40 -15.78
CA PRO A 269 17.50 -18.87 -14.46
C PRO A 269 16.57 -18.43 -13.31
N THR A 270 15.91 -17.28 -13.46
CA THR A 270 15.03 -16.70 -12.42
C THR A 270 13.56 -16.70 -12.83
N GLN A 271 13.20 -17.40 -13.91
CA GLN A 271 11.83 -17.44 -14.37
C GLN A 271 10.89 -18.04 -13.31
N GLY A 272 9.80 -17.33 -13.00
CA GLY A 272 8.81 -17.76 -12.00
C GLY A 272 9.21 -17.46 -10.55
N LEU A 273 10.41 -16.97 -10.30
CA LEU A 273 10.84 -16.59 -8.95
C LEU A 273 10.16 -15.29 -8.48
N SER A 274 9.78 -15.26 -7.21
CA SER A 274 9.34 -14.04 -6.53
C SER A 274 10.53 -13.13 -6.17
N GLY A 275 10.24 -11.90 -5.74
CA GLY A 275 11.28 -11.00 -5.25
C GLY A 275 12.03 -11.57 -4.03
N ALA A 276 11.31 -12.25 -3.14
CA ALA A 276 11.90 -12.92 -1.99
C ALA A 276 12.82 -14.09 -2.39
N ASP A 277 12.44 -14.87 -3.41
CA ASP A 277 13.26 -15.98 -3.91
C ASP A 277 14.56 -15.48 -4.53
N ILE A 278 14.49 -14.41 -5.33
CA ILE A 278 15.66 -13.77 -5.94
C ILE A 278 16.59 -13.21 -4.85
N ALA A 279 16.04 -12.51 -3.86
CA ALA A 279 16.80 -12.03 -2.71
C ALA A 279 17.46 -13.17 -1.92
N GLY A 280 16.74 -14.29 -1.77
CA GLY A 280 17.24 -15.53 -1.19
C GLY A 280 18.45 -16.07 -1.96
N ALA A 281 18.29 -16.26 -3.26
CA ALA A 281 19.35 -16.78 -4.13
C ALA A 281 20.64 -15.96 -4.07
N VAL A 282 20.55 -14.62 -4.05
CA VAL A 282 21.72 -13.75 -3.90
C VAL A 282 22.39 -13.92 -2.54
N ARG A 283 21.60 -14.04 -1.45
CA ARG A 283 22.15 -14.28 -0.10
C ARG A 283 22.83 -15.64 0.00
N ASP A 284 22.23 -16.67 -0.58
CA ASP A 284 22.76 -18.04 -0.57
C ASP A 284 24.06 -18.12 -1.36
N ALA A 285 24.14 -17.48 -2.53
CA ALA A 285 25.37 -17.36 -3.30
C ALA A 285 26.48 -16.67 -2.49
N ALA A 286 26.16 -15.55 -1.83
CA ALA A 286 27.13 -14.84 -0.98
C ALA A 286 27.53 -15.63 0.28
N ALA A 287 26.64 -16.47 0.82
CA ALA A 287 26.97 -17.37 1.93
C ALA A 287 27.89 -18.51 1.45
N HIS A 288 27.58 -19.12 0.32
CA HIS A 288 28.39 -20.18 -0.29
C HIS A 288 29.82 -19.70 -0.60
N ALA A 289 29.96 -18.52 -1.22
CA ALA A 289 31.25 -17.92 -1.51
C ALA A 289 32.10 -17.66 -0.26
N ARG A 290 31.49 -17.37 0.89
CA ARG A 290 32.19 -17.20 2.18
C ARG A 290 32.64 -18.53 2.79
N ALA A 291 31.91 -19.62 2.53
CA ALA A 291 32.20 -20.94 3.09
C ALA A 291 33.20 -21.74 2.23
N GLY A 292 33.28 -21.46 0.93
CA GLY A 292 34.15 -22.15 -0.03
C GLY A 292 35.53 -21.52 -0.23
N GLY A 293 36.10 -20.91 0.82
CA GLY A 293 37.48 -20.43 0.81
C GLY A 293 38.51 -21.55 0.79
#